data_AF-A0A961ITK4-F1
#
_entry.id   AF-A0A961ITK4-F1
#
_cell.length_a   1.000
_cell.length_b   1.000
_cell.length_c   1.000
_cell.angle_alpha   90.00
_cell.angle_beta   90.00
_cell.angle_gamma   90.00
#
_symmetry.space_group_name_H-M   'P 1'
#
loop_
_entity.id
_entity.type
_entity.pdbx_description
1 polymer ?
#
loop_
_entity_poly.entity_id
_entity_poly.type
_entity_poly.pdbx_seq_one_letter_code
_entity_poly.pdbx_strand_id
1 'polypeptide(L)'
;IFERARARPIQAALSSAGTFTIGAALPLLVAWILPGPHLILAVAGACLLFLGVLGGLAARAGGAPVLVGALRVTFWGALAMLATASVGHLFGVTV
;
A
#
# COMPACT_ATOMS: atom_id res chain seq x y z
N ILE A 1 -7.80 35.37 -12.39
CA ILE A 1 -8.05 35.38 -10.93
C ILE A 1 -7.23 34.25 -10.34
N PHE A 2 -6.03 34.54 -9.84
CA PHE A 2 -5.17 33.52 -9.22
C PHE A 2 -5.67 33.29 -7.80
N GLU A 3 -6.52 32.28 -7.61
CA GLU A 3 -6.90 31.78 -6.29
C GLU A 3 -5.68 31.07 -5.69
N ARG A 4 -4.81 31.83 -5.02
CA ARG A 4 -3.62 31.31 -4.36
C ARG A 4 -4.06 30.71 -3.02
N ALA A 5 -4.63 29.50 -3.06
CA ALA A 5 -4.89 28.74 -1.85
C ALA A 5 -3.60 28.67 -1.01
N ARG A 6 -3.63 29.18 0.22
CA ARG A 6 -2.47 29.06 1.13
C ARG A 6 -2.17 27.58 1.33
N ALA A 7 -1.02 27.12 0.83
CA ALA A 7 -0.55 25.77 1.10
C ALA A 7 -0.43 25.57 2.62
N ARG A 8 -0.96 24.45 3.11
CA ARG A 8 -0.84 24.02 4.52
C ARG A 8 0.13 22.83 4.60
N PRO A 9 1.45 23.04 4.42
CA PRO A 9 2.41 21.95 4.23
C PRO A 9 2.52 21.05 5.46
N ILE A 10 2.53 21.61 6.66
CA ILE A 10 2.61 20.84 7.91
C ILE A 10 1.38 19.94 8.07
N GLN A 11 0.18 20.45 7.76
CA GLN A 11 -1.05 19.67 7.83
C GLN A 11 -1.02 18.50 6.83
N ALA A 12 -0.56 18.74 5.60
CA ALA A 12 -0.44 17.69 4.59
C ALA A 12 0.59 16.62 5.00
N ALA A 13 1.76 17.03 5.51
CA ALA A 13 2.80 16.12 5.95
C ALA A 13 2.34 15.23 7.10
N LEU A 14 1.69 15.79 8.13
CA LEU A 14 1.16 15.01 9.26
C LEU A 14 0.04 14.05 8.82
N SER A 15 -0.84 14.49 7.91
CA SER A 15 -1.86 13.63 7.31
C SER A 15 -1.24 12.46 6.54
N SER A 16 -0.20 12.72 5.74
CA SER A 16 0.52 11.67 4.99
C SER A 16 1.22 10.70 5.92
N ALA A 17 1.92 11.18 6.95
CA ALA A 17 2.59 10.33 7.93
C ALA A 17 1.61 9.42 8.68
N GLY A 18 0.49 9.96 9.14
CA GLY A 18 -0.56 9.20 9.82
C GLY A 18 -1.18 8.13 8.92
N THR A 19 -1.60 8.51 7.71
CA THR A 19 -2.20 7.56 6.75
C THR A 19 -1.23 6.49 6.29
N PHE A 20 0.05 6.81 6.09
CA PHE A 20 1.08 5.83 5.73
C PHE A 20 1.33 4.83 6.86
N THR A 21 1.43 5.33 8.09
CA THR A 21 1.65 4.48 9.28
C THR A 21 0.48 3.52 9.51
N ILE A 22 -0.76 4.03 9.42
CA ILE A 22 -1.97 3.21 9.53
C ILE A 22 -2.05 2.21 8.36
N GLY A 23 -1.70 2.65 7.15
CA GLY A 23 -1.64 1.82 5.95
C GLY A 23 -0.65 0.64 6.08
N ALA A 24 0.46 0.84 6.77
CA ALA A 24 1.48 -0.18 6.98
C ALA A 24 1.16 -1.12 8.17
N ALA A 25 0.21 -0.77 9.05
CA ALA A 25 -0.03 -1.49 10.29
C ALA A 25 -0.40 -2.97 10.07
N LEU A 26 -1.33 -3.27 9.15
CA LEU A 26 -1.77 -4.64 8.89
C LEU A 26 -0.61 -5.56 8.41
N PRO A 27 0.13 -5.24 7.34
CA PRO A 27 1.22 -6.12 6.89
C PRO A 27 2.36 -6.22 7.90
N LEU A 28 2.63 -5.16 8.68
CA LEU A 28 3.61 -5.24 9.77
C LEU A 28 3.14 -6.18 10.89
N LEU A 29 1.86 -6.18 11.24
CA LEU A 29 1.29 -7.12 12.20
C LEU A 29 1.38 -8.56 11.70
N VAL A 30 1.08 -8.81 10.42
CA VAL A 30 1.23 -10.15 9.82
C VAL A 30 2.69 -10.60 9.86
N ALA A 31 3.63 -9.72 9.53
CA ALA A 31 5.05 -10.01 9.59
C ALA A 31 5.56 -10.27 11.01
N TRP A 32 4.95 -9.63 12.02
CA TRP A 32 5.29 -9.83 13.42
C TRP A 32 4.81 -11.18 13.96
N ILE A 33 3.63 -11.63 13.52
CA ILE A 33 2.96 -12.82 14.11
C ILE A 33 3.41 -14.11 13.43
N LEU A 34 3.67 -14.11 12.11
CA LEU A 34 3.94 -15.34 11.35
C LEU A 34 5.45 -15.59 11.19
N PRO A 35 6.00 -16.68 11.77
CA PRO A 35 7.35 -17.13 11.47
C PRO A 35 7.40 -18.09 10.28
N GLY A 36 8.55 -18.15 9.61
CA GLY A 36 8.93 -19.24 8.72
C GLY A 36 8.43 -19.13 7.27
N PRO A 37 8.22 -20.26 6.57
CA PRO A 37 8.14 -20.32 5.10
C PRO A 37 6.90 -19.66 4.50
N HIS A 38 5.89 -19.35 5.32
CA HIS A 38 4.64 -18.73 4.87
C HIS A 38 4.65 -17.20 4.97
N LEU A 39 5.68 -16.61 5.59
CA LEU A 39 5.76 -15.18 5.86
C LEU A 39 5.58 -14.32 4.61
N ILE A 40 6.35 -14.60 3.55
CA ILE A 40 6.34 -13.81 2.31
C ILE A 40 4.95 -13.84 1.66
N LEU A 41 4.36 -15.03 1.51
CA LEU A 41 3.04 -15.18 0.89
C LEU A 41 1.93 -14.54 1.74
N ALA A 42 2.00 -14.68 3.05
CA ALA A 42 1.03 -14.09 3.96
C ALA A 42 1.08 -12.56 3.94
N VAL A 43 2.28 -11.96 3.99
CA VAL A 43 2.46 -10.51 3.93
C VAL A 43 2.02 -9.97 2.56
N ALA A 44 2.40 -10.62 1.47
CA ALA A 44 1.97 -10.22 0.13
C ALA A 44 0.44 -10.27 0.00
N GLY A 45 -0.18 -11.36 0.44
CA GLY A 45 -1.65 -11.50 0.43
C GLY A 45 -2.35 -10.43 1.28
N ALA A 46 -1.86 -10.18 2.49
CA ALA A 46 -2.40 -9.15 3.38
C ALA A 46 -2.27 -7.75 2.76
N CYS A 47 -1.11 -7.42 2.17
CA CYS A 47 -0.92 -6.16 1.46
C CYS A 47 -1.89 -6.00 0.30
N LEU A 48 -2.05 -7.02 -0.56
CA LEU A 48 -2.93 -6.93 -1.74
C LEU A 48 -4.40 -6.78 -1.34
N LEU A 49 -4.85 -7.54 -0.33
CA LEU A 49 -6.19 -7.39 0.22
C LEU A 49 -6.40 -5.94 0.71
N PHE A 50 -5.45 -5.43 1.49
CA PHE A 50 -5.57 -4.11 2.09
C PHE A 50 -5.49 -2.98 1.06
N LEU A 51 -4.61 -3.11 0.06
CA LEU A 51 -4.53 -2.20 -1.07
C LEU A 51 -5.83 -2.17 -1.88
N GLY A 52 -6.51 -3.31 -2.06
CA GLY A 52 -7.81 -3.36 -2.72
C GLY A 52 -8.87 -2.58 -1.95
N VAL A 53 -8.93 -2.77 -0.63
CA VAL A 53 -9.82 -2.02 0.26
C VAL A 53 -9.50 -0.52 0.20
N LEU A 54 -8.25 -0.13 0.47
CA LEU A 54 -7.83 1.27 0.49
C LEU A 54 -7.99 1.95 -0.89
N GLY A 55 -7.68 1.25 -1.98
CA GLY A 55 -7.86 1.74 -3.34
C GLY A 55 -9.34 1.98 -3.69
N GLY A 56 -10.23 1.10 -3.22
CA GLY A 56 -11.67 1.28 -3.33
C GLY A 56 -12.18 2.45 -2.47
N LEU A 57 -11.70 2.58 -1.24
CA LEU A 57 -12.01 3.71 -0.35
C LEU A 57 -11.55 5.05 -0.97
N ALA A 58 -10.34 5.09 -1.52
CA ALA A 58 -9.79 6.27 -2.17
C ALA A 58 -10.58 6.66 -3.43
N ALA A 59 -10.97 5.68 -4.26
CA ALA A 59 -11.82 5.96 -5.42
C ALA A 59 -13.19 6.48 -5.02
N ARG A 60 -13.81 5.91 -3.97
CA ARG A 60 -15.08 6.43 -3.45
C ARG A 60 -14.95 7.86 -2.94
N ALA A 61 -13.90 8.17 -2.19
CA ALA A 61 -13.63 9.53 -1.70
C ALA A 61 -13.35 10.52 -2.84
N GLY A 62 -12.76 10.05 -3.94
CA GLY A 62 -12.47 10.85 -5.15
C GLY A 62 -13.59 10.88 -6.20
N GLY A 63 -14.75 10.26 -5.96
CA GLY A 63 -15.86 10.22 -6.91
C GLY A 63 -15.65 9.31 -8.14
N ALA A 64 -14.68 8.41 -8.10
CA ALA A 64 -14.38 7.46 -9.17
C ALA A 64 -15.02 6.07 -8.91
N PRO A 65 -15.18 5.21 -9.94
CA PRO A 65 -15.67 3.85 -9.75
C PRO A 65 -14.77 3.04 -8.80
N VAL A 66 -15.36 2.50 -7.74
CA VAL A 66 -14.65 1.78 -6.65
C VAL A 66 -13.84 0.61 -7.19
N LEU A 67 -14.43 -0.19 -8.08
CA LEU A 67 -13.76 -1.37 -8.65
C LEU A 67 -12.53 -0.98 -9.48
N VAL A 68 -12.61 0.09 -10.27
CA VAL A 68 -11.48 0.58 -11.08
C VAL A 68 -10.35 1.07 -10.17
N GLY A 69 -10.70 1.79 -9.10
CA GLY A 69 -9.73 2.24 -8.10
C GLY A 69 -9.02 1.09 -7.40
N ALA A 70 -9.79 0.11 -6.92
CA ALA A 70 -9.26 -1.08 -6.27
C ALA A 70 -8.32 -1.85 -7.19
N LEU A 71 -8.77 -2.19 -8.41
CA LEU A 71 -7.99 -2.95 -9.39
C LEU A 71 -6.70 -2.24 -9.79
N ARG A 72 -6.75 -0.93 -10.04
CA ARG A 72 -5.56 -0.15 -10.39
C ARG A 72 -4.52 -0.22 -9.27
N VAL A 73 -4.93 0.01 -8.03
CA VAL A 73 -4.02 0.06 -6.88
C VAL A 73 -3.45 -1.32 -6.57
N THR A 74 -4.27 -2.38 -6.61
CA THR A 74 -3.80 -3.76 -6.37
C THR A 74 -2.90 -4.25 -7.49
N PHE A 75 -3.21 -3.96 -8.75
CA PHE A 75 -2.39 -4.37 -9.89
C PHE A 75 -0.99 -3.77 -9.80
N TRP A 76 -0.88 -2.45 -9.61
CA TRP A 76 0.43 -1.79 -9.48
C TRP A 76 1.17 -2.23 -8.21
N GLY A 77 0.44 -2.48 -7.11
CA GLY A 77 1.00 -3.05 -5.89
C GLY A 77 1.59 -4.45 -6.10
N ALA A 78 0.86 -5.33 -6.77
CA ALA A 78 1.30 -6.69 -7.10
C ALA A 78 2.54 -6.67 -8.00
N LEU A 79 2.54 -5.82 -9.02
CA LEU A 79 3.68 -5.67 -9.93
C LEU A 79 4.93 -5.21 -9.18
N ALA A 80 4.78 -4.24 -8.26
CA ALA A 80 5.90 -3.77 -7.43
C ALA A 80 6.46 -4.89 -6.53
N MET A 81 5.58 -5.68 -5.89
CA MET A 81 6.00 -6.82 -5.07
C MET A 81 6.70 -7.92 -5.89
N LEU A 82 6.23 -8.19 -7.11
CA LEU A 82 6.89 -9.13 -8.01
C LEU A 82 8.28 -8.64 -8.40
N ALA A 83 8.43 -7.34 -8.69
CA ALA A 83 9.72 -6.76 -9.01
C ALA A 83 10.70 -6.88 -7.83
N THR A 84 10.27 -6.56 -6.61
CA THR A 84 11.15 -6.66 -5.42
C THR A 84 11.47 -8.11 -5.05
N ALA A 85 10.51 -9.04 -5.17
CA ALA A 85 10.75 -10.46 -4.99
C ALA A 85 11.75 -11.01 -6.03
N SER A 86 11.63 -10.58 -7.28
CA SER A 86 12.55 -10.99 -8.36
C SER A 86 13.97 -10.50 -8.08
N VAL A 87 14.13 -9.25 -7.61
CA VAL A 87 15.45 -8.74 -7.18
C VAL A 87 16.02 -9.58 -6.05
N GLY A 88 15.23 -9.87 -5.01
CA GLY A 88 15.66 -10.74 -3.92
C GLY A 88 16.11 -12.12 -4.40
N HIS A 89 15.37 -12.71 -5.34
CA HIS A 89 15.71 -13.99 -5.95
C HIS A 89 17.01 -13.94 -6.76
N LEU A 90 17.20 -12.93 -7.60
CA LEU A 90 18.40 -12.77 -8.44
C LEU A 90 19.69 -12.61 -7.64
N PHE A 91 19.62 -11.96 -6.48
CA PHE A 91 20.77 -11.76 -5.59
C PHE A 91 20.90 -12.83 -4.50
N GLY A 92 20.07 -13.88 -4.52
CA GLY A 92 20.13 -14.98 -3.56
C GLY A 92 19.82 -14.54 -2.12
N VAL A 93 19.00 -13.50 -1.94
CA VAL A 93 18.58 -13.02 -0.62
C VAL A 93 17.57 -14.03 -0.06
N THR A 94 18.04 -14.90 0.82
CA THR A 94 17.19 -15.80 1.60
C THR A 94 16.73 -15.08 2.87
N VAL A 95 15.43 -14.85 3.00
CA VAL A 95 14.75 -14.42 4.24
C VAL A 95 13.99 -15.62 4.80
#